data_AF-A0A225DNQ1-F1
#
_entry.id   AF-A0A225DNQ1-F1
#
_cell.length_a   1.000
_cell.length_b   1.000
_cell.length_c   1.000
_cell.angle_alpha   90.00
_cell.angle_beta   90.00
_cell.angle_gamma   90.00
#
_symmetry.space_group_name_H-M   'P 1'
#
loop_
_entity.id
_entity.type
_entity.pdbx_description
1 polymer ?
#
loop_
_entity_poly.entity_id
_entity_poly.type
_entity_poly.pdbx_seq_one_letter_code
_entity_poly.pdbx_strand_id
1 'polypeptide(L)'
;MRVRTLFLFLTGDRQAILDLAADRRAVWVGLLFVLSAGFAREYDGQDLLREPWHLLVPVGASLAAASVLFLVACGRLLFRPKKRPPLLTAYRSFLTLFWMTAPLAWLYAIPYERFLSPGSATSANLWTLALVAAWRVALMVRVVSVLTGRKTVSALVLVMTVADAAALTAVFLMPWPVLSGMGGVRQTESESAVSGATMTVACYGLFSAPFWFFCGLNAVLSEKPVWQVPYAPAEATVPTRAVWALAVLSLVIWLPILPWTQAEQQLRSQVERDMNSGRIAEGLDVLSAHAQSDFPPQWEPPPRIGYRASSPPILDVMDVLVVRECAPWVRQCYVNKFGRFVGGVTGFYFGPTRGDELARVVRLLELLPEGPAIVAEHAGRLESLLGRSNVSETTRVRLDALLKLAEVKAAKPGP
;
A
#
# COMPACT_ATOMS: atom_id res chain seq x y z
N MET A 1 -20.14 29.01 -3.60
CA MET A 1 -20.31 27.56 -3.26
C MET A 1 -20.93 27.34 -1.86
N ARG A 2 -22.05 26.58 -1.75
CA ARG A 2 -22.69 26.19 -0.47
C ARG A 2 -22.36 24.73 -0.11
N VAL A 3 -22.50 24.33 1.16
CA VAL A 3 -22.30 22.92 1.60
C VAL A 3 -23.23 21.96 0.84
N ARG A 4 -24.48 22.37 0.57
CA ARG A 4 -25.41 21.62 -0.29
C ARG A 4 -24.85 21.32 -1.68
N THR A 5 -24.11 22.27 -2.28
CA THR A 5 -23.46 22.08 -3.59
C THR A 5 -22.43 20.95 -3.54
N LEU A 6 -21.70 20.79 -2.44
CA LEU A 6 -20.74 19.69 -2.27
C LEU A 6 -21.44 18.33 -2.22
N PHE A 7 -22.51 18.19 -1.44
CA PHE A 7 -23.28 16.94 -1.38
C PHE A 7 -23.94 16.60 -2.72
N LEU A 8 -24.55 17.58 -3.38
CA LEU A 8 -25.13 17.40 -4.72
C LEU A 8 -24.05 17.00 -5.74
N PHE A 9 -22.86 17.60 -5.66
CA PHE A 9 -21.72 17.19 -6.48
C PHE A 9 -21.36 15.72 -6.27
N LEU A 10 -21.26 15.24 -5.01
CA LEU A 10 -20.94 13.84 -4.72
C LEU A 10 -21.98 12.85 -5.27
N THR A 11 -23.22 13.30 -5.47
CA THR A 11 -24.30 12.54 -6.12
C THR A 11 -24.35 12.70 -7.65
N GLY A 12 -23.47 13.51 -8.25
CA GLY A 12 -23.39 13.70 -9.70
C GLY A 12 -24.37 14.71 -10.29
N ASP A 13 -24.89 15.64 -9.47
CA ASP A 13 -25.77 16.71 -9.94
C ASP A 13 -25.07 17.61 -10.97
N ARG A 14 -25.75 17.85 -12.09
CA ARG A 14 -25.18 18.58 -13.24
C ARG A 14 -24.87 20.03 -12.87
N GLN A 15 -25.77 20.70 -12.15
CA GLN A 15 -25.62 22.11 -11.84
C GLN A 15 -24.50 22.32 -10.81
N ALA A 16 -24.45 21.48 -9.78
CA ALA A 16 -23.38 21.51 -8.79
C ALA A 16 -21.99 21.31 -9.42
N ILE A 17 -21.86 20.42 -10.41
CA ILE A 17 -20.61 20.23 -11.16
C ILE A 17 -20.21 21.51 -11.90
N LEU A 18 -21.14 22.15 -12.61
CA LEU A 18 -20.86 23.38 -13.37
C LEU A 18 -20.53 24.57 -12.43
N ASP A 19 -21.25 24.69 -11.31
CA ASP A 19 -21.02 25.73 -10.31
C ASP A 19 -19.64 25.59 -9.67
N LEU A 20 -19.24 24.37 -9.30
CA LEU A 20 -17.91 24.09 -8.75
C LEU A 20 -16.80 24.31 -9.78
N ALA A 21 -17.04 23.95 -11.04
CA ALA A 21 -16.08 24.17 -12.12
C ALA A 21 -15.85 25.66 -12.41
N ALA A 22 -16.89 26.49 -12.24
CA ALA A 22 -16.79 27.94 -12.44
C ALA A 22 -16.07 28.65 -11.29
N ASP A 23 -16.16 28.13 -10.06
CA ASP A 23 -15.58 28.76 -8.87
C ASP A 23 -14.04 28.66 -8.85
N ARG A 24 -13.40 29.83 -8.83
CA ARG A 24 -11.94 29.96 -8.85
C ARG A 24 -11.28 29.51 -7.55
N ARG A 25 -11.95 29.67 -6.42
CA ARG A 25 -11.40 29.44 -5.07
C ARG A 25 -11.65 28.02 -4.60
N ALA A 26 -12.58 27.31 -5.23
CA ALA A 26 -12.88 25.91 -4.93
C ALA A 26 -11.67 24.98 -5.11
N VAL A 27 -10.69 25.33 -5.94
CA VAL A 27 -9.44 24.54 -6.07
C VAL A 27 -8.69 24.40 -4.74
N TRP A 28 -8.66 25.46 -3.93
CA TRP A 28 -7.99 25.46 -2.64
C TRP A 28 -8.74 24.62 -1.61
N VAL A 29 -10.06 24.69 -1.62
CA VAL A 29 -10.91 23.81 -0.80
C VAL A 29 -10.69 22.34 -1.18
N GLY A 30 -10.62 22.04 -2.49
CA GLY A 30 -10.30 20.71 -2.98
C GLY A 30 -8.92 20.24 -2.51
N LEU A 31 -7.90 21.11 -2.56
CA LEU A 31 -6.57 20.79 -2.04
C LEU A 31 -6.59 20.43 -0.56
N LEU A 32 -7.32 21.18 0.27
CA LEU A 32 -7.48 20.86 1.70
C LEU A 32 -8.14 19.48 1.91
N PHE A 33 -9.14 19.12 1.09
CA PHE A 33 -9.74 17.80 1.15
C PHE A 33 -8.78 16.69 0.72
N VAL A 34 -7.93 16.92 -0.29
CA VAL A 34 -6.91 15.95 -0.70
C VAL A 34 -5.86 15.76 0.39
N LEU A 35 -5.41 16.85 1.04
CA LEU A 35 -4.50 16.77 2.17
C LEU A 35 -5.13 16.01 3.34
N SER A 36 -6.40 16.30 3.64
CA SER A 36 -7.17 15.62 4.69
C SER A 36 -7.36 14.12 4.39
N ALA A 37 -7.63 13.77 3.13
CA ALA A 37 -7.66 12.39 2.68
C ALA A 37 -6.27 11.72 2.72
N GLY A 38 -5.20 12.49 2.51
CA GLY A 38 -3.83 12.03 2.70
C GLY A 38 -3.54 11.66 4.15
N PHE A 39 -3.96 12.51 5.11
CA PHE A 39 -3.92 12.16 6.53
C PHE A 39 -4.73 10.90 6.82
N ALA A 40 -5.98 10.83 6.36
CA ALA A 40 -6.85 9.67 6.53
C ALA A 40 -6.23 8.34 6.06
N ARG A 41 -5.33 8.39 5.06
CA ARG A 41 -4.69 7.21 4.49
C ARG A 41 -3.37 6.84 5.16
N GLU A 42 -2.61 7.81 5.66
CA GLU A 42 -1.22 7.61 6.10
C GLU A 42 -1.04 7.76 7.63
N TYR A 43 -2.08 8.18 8.38
CA TYR A 43 -1.98 8.47 9.82
C TYR A 43 -1.60 7.26 10.69
N ASP A 44 -1.92 6.05 10.24
CA ASP A 44 -1.64 4.76 10.86
C ASP A 44 -0.59 3.94 10.06
N GLY A 45 -0.20 4.44 8.89
CA GLY A 45 0.72 3.77 8.00
C GLY A 45 2.16 4.25 8.12
N GLN A 46 2.40 5.53 8.44
CA GLN A 46 3.72 6.16 8.43
C GLN A 46 3.99 7.06 9.65
N ASP A 47 5.26 7.27 9.97
CA ASP A 47 5.71 8.27 10.95
C ASP A 47 5.71 9.66 10.29
N LEU A 48 4.56 10.33 10.36
CA LEU A 48 4.34 11.62 9.69
C LEU A 48 5.13 12.76 10.32
N LEU A 49 5.59 12.61 11.57
CA LEU A 49 6.39 13.63 12.24
C LEU A 49 7.83 13.63 11.72
N ARG A 50 8.39 12.46 11.42
CA ARG A 50 9.74 12.34 10.86
C ARG A 50 9.74 12.39 9.34
N GLU A 51 8.69 11.89 8.69
CA GLU A 51 8.61 11.77 7.23
C GLU A 51 7.36 12.48 6.68
N PRO A 52 7.22 13.81 6.89
CA PRO A 52 6.01 14.57 6.50
C PRO A 52 5.78 14.60 4.98
N TRP A 53 6.80 14.28 4.19
CA TRP A 53 6.71 14.23 2.73
C TRP A 53 5.72 13.16 2.24
N HIS A 54 5.43 12.12 3.04
CA HIS A 54 4.40 11.13 2.72
C HIS A 54 3.02 11.76 2.48
N LEU A 55 2.71 12.87 3.14
CA LEU A 55 1.46 13.61 2.92
C LEU A 55 1.39 14.28 1.53
N LEU A 56 2.54 14.52 0.90
CA LEU A 56 2.62 15.10 -0.44
C LEU A 56 2.46 14.04 -1.53
N VAL A 57 2.67 12.76 -1.22
CA VAL A 57 2.55 11.65 -2.19
C VAL A 57 1.12 11.55 -2.74
N PRO A 58 0.04 11.52 -1.92
CA PRO A 58 -1.34 11.55 -2.42
C PRO A 58 -1.65 12.79 -3.27
N VAL A 59 -1.11 13.96 -2.89
CA VAL A 59 -1.29 15.21 -3.65
C VAL A 59 -0.64 15.08 -5.03
N GLY A 60 0.63 14.64 -5.10
CA GLY A 60 1.37 14.42 -6.34
C GLY A 60 0.70 13.37 -7.23
N ALA A 61 0.31 12.23 -6.66
CA ALA A 61 -0.41 11.18 -7.38
C ALA A 61 -1.76 11.68 -7.93
N SER A 62 -2.51 12.47 -7.15
CA SER A 62 -3.78 13.06 -7.59
C SER A 62 -3.58 14.07 -8.72
N LEU A 63 -2.52 14.88 -8.67
CA LEU A 63 -2.18 15.85 -9.70
C LEU A 63 -1.78 15.15 -11.01
N ALA A 64 -0.95 14.11 -10.92
CA ALA A 64 -0.56 13.29 -12.07
C ALA A 64 -1.79 12.62 -12.71
N ALA A 65 -2.63 11.95 -11.92
CA ALA A 65 -3.84 11.29 -12.40
C ALA A 65 -4.83 12.29 -13.03
N ALA A 66 -5.06 13.44 -12.39
CA ALA A 66 -5.91 14.50 -12.94
C ALA A 66 -5.36 15.05 -14.26
N SER A 67 -4.05 15.20 -14.38
CA SER A 67 -3.39 15.69 -15.60
C SER A 67 -3.53 14.72 -16.76
N VAL A 68 -3.26 13.43 -16.54
CA VAL A 68 -3.44 12.39 -17.55
C VAL A 68 -4.90 12.32 -17.99
N LEU A 69 -5.84 12.29 -17.05
CA LEU A 69 -7.27 12.24 -17.38
C LEU A 69 -7.74 13.49 -18.12
N PHE A 70 -7.27 14.68 -17.72
CA PHE A 70 -7.59 15.92 -18.41
C PHE A 70 -7.08 15.91 -19.86
N LEU A 71 -5.84 15.46 -20.09
CA LEU A 71 -5.27 15.37 -21.44
C LEU A 71 -6.05 14.40 -22.32
N VAL A 72 -6.41 13.22 -21.80
CA VAL A 72 -7.20 12.22 -22.55
C VAL A 72 -8.61 12.73 -22.83
N ALA A 73 -9.31 13.28 -21.83
CA ALA A 73 -10.70 13.70 -21.98
C ALA A 73 -10.86 15.01 -22.77
N CYS A 74 -9.97 15.98 -22.53
CA CYS A 74 -10.08 17.36 -23.01
C CYS A 74 -9.01 17.75 -24.05
N GLY A 75 -7.99 16.92 -24.32
CA GLY A 75 -6.90 17.27 -25.23
C GLY A 75 -7.36 17.78 -26.60
N ARG A 76 -8.37 17.13 -27.20
CA ARG A 76 -8.93 17.54 -28.50
C ARG A 76 -9.66 18.90 -28.47
N LEU A 77 -10.21 19.32 -27.32
CA LEU A 77 -10.79 20.66 -27.15
C LEU A 77 -9.73 21.75 -27.33
N LEU A 78 -8.50 21.48 -26.86
CA LEU A 78 -7.40 22.44 -26.88
C LEU A 78 -6.90 22.74 -28.30
N PHE A 79 -7.19 21.87 -29.28
CA PHE A 79 -6.78 22.04 -30.68
C PHE A 79 -7.85 22.69 -31.58
N ARG A 80 -9.03 23.07 -31.08
CA ARG A 80 -10.09 23.70 -31.93
C ARG A 80 -10.27 25.21 -31.73
N PRO A 81 -9.98 26.09 -32.71
CA PRO A 81 -9.81 27.53 -32.48
C PRO A 81 -11.07 28.29 -32.06
N LYS A 82 -12.27 27.79 -32.39
CA LYS A 82 -13.53 28.45 -32.05
C LYS A 82 -13.99 28.05 -30.64
N LYS A 83 -14.05 29.02 -29.71
CA LYS A 83 -14.58 28.91 -28.33
C LYS A 83 -13.71 28.11 -27.33
N ARG A 84 -12.38 28.32 -27.33
CA ARG A 84 -11.50 27.70 -26.32
C ARG A 84 -11.54 28.48 -24.99
N PRO A 85 -11.79 27.82 -23.85
CA PRO A 85 -11.31 28.37 -22.58
C PRO A 85 -9.77 28.36 -22.57
N PRO A 86 -9.11 29.29 -21.86
CA PRO A 86 -7.68 29.20 -21.61
C PRO A 86 -7.34 27.86 -20.95
N LEU A 87 -6.27 27.19 -21.41
CA LEU A 87 -5.89 25.84 -20.96
C LEU A 87 -5.80 25.74 -19.43
N LEU A 88 -5.15 26.72 -18.80
CA LEU A 88 -5.00 26.76 -17.35
C LEU A 88 -6.34 26.92 -16.62
N THR A 89 -7.28 27.66 -17.21
CA THR A 89 -8.62 27.84 -16.61
C THR A 89 -9.40 26.52 -16.68
N ALA A 90 -9.40 25.86 -17.85
CA ALA A 90 -10.07 24.56 -18.02
C ALA A 90 -9.44 23.46 -17.16
N TYR A 91 -8.11 23.38 -17.13
CA TYR A 91 -7.38 22.42 -16.30
C TYR A 91 -7.67 22.63 -14.82
N ARG A 92 -7.63 23.87 -14.34
CA ARG A 92 -7.95 24.18 -12.95
C ARG A 92 -9.40 23.84 -12.60
N SER A 93 -10.37 24.15 -13.46
CA SER A 93 -11.77 23.75 -13.26
C SER A 93 -11.91 22.22 -13.15
N PHE A 94 -11.21 21.49 -14.01
CA PHE A 94 -11.17 20.03 -13.96
C PHE A 94 -10.49 19.51 -12.68
N LEU A 95 -9.34 20.07 -12.31
CA LEU A 95 -8.59 19.72 -11.11
C LEU A 95 -9.41 19.97 -9.84
N THR A 96 -10.14 21.08 -9.77
CA THR A 96 -11.09 21.35 -8.68
C THR A 96 -12.08 20.21 -8.52
N LEU A 97 -12.75 19.79 -9.60
CA LEU A 97 -13.73 18.70 -9.52
C LEU A 97 -13.08 17.37 -9.15
N PHE A 98 -11.89 17.09 -9.69
CA PHE A 98 -11.15 15.88 -9.36
C PHE A 98 -10.80 15.83 -7.87
N TRP A 99 -10.31 16.94 -7.29
CA TRP A 99 -9.99 17.04 -5.87
C TRP A 99 -11.22 17.08 -4.95
N MET A 100 -12.35 17.60 -5.43
CA MET A 100 -13.61 17.54 -4.69
C MET A 100 -14.16 16.12 -4.50
N THR A 101 -13.59 15.11 -5.17
CA THR A 101 -13.89 13.69 -4.91
C THR A 101 -13.14 13.12 -3.70
N ALA A 102 -12.15 13.84 -3.16
CA ALA A 102 -11.30 13.36 -2.06
C ALA A 102 -12.03 13.05 -0.75
N PRO A 103 -13.13 13.72 -0.34
CA PRO A 103 -13.84 13.37 0.90
C PRO A 103 -14.32 11.90 0.96
N LEU A 104 -14.53 11.24 -0.19
CA LEU A 104 -14.87 9.81 -0.23
C LEU A 104 -13.75 8.92 0.33
N ALA A 105 -12.50 9.38 0.24
CA ALA A 105 -11.34 8.67 0.77
C ALA A 105 -11.22 8.75 2.30
N TRP A 106 -12.06 9.53 2.99
CA TRP A 106 -12.12 9.49 4.45
C TRP A 106 -12.63 8.15 4.98
N LEU A 107 -13.35 7.37 4.16
CA LEU A 107 -13.74 6.00 4.53
C LEU A 107 -12.55 5.07 4.75
N TYR A 108 -11.36 5.42 4.24
CA TYR A 108 -10.13 4.69 4.52
C TYR A 108 -9.59 4.92 5.92
N ALA A 109 -10.03 5.97 6.62
CA ALA A 109 -9.59 6.23 7.99
C ALA A 109 -10.17 5.26 9.01
N ILE A 110 -11.06 4.34 8.62
CA ILE A 110 -11.68 3.39 9.54
C ILE A 110 -10.64 2.33 9.91
N PRO A 111 -10.22 2.22 11.18
CA PRO A 111 -9.15 1.31 11.59
C PRO A 111 -9.70 -0.11 11.78
N TYR A 112 -10.01 -0.79 10.68
CA TYR A 112 -10.60 -2.14 10.71
C TYR A 112 -9.75 -3.16 11.47
N GLU A 113 -8.43 -2.96 11.50
CA GLU A 113 -7.43 -3.79 12.19
C GLU A 113 -7.62 -3.78 13.72
N ARG A 114 -8.27 -2.75 14.26
CA ARG A 114 -8.57 -2.65 15.70
C ARG A 114 -9.86 -3.37 16.09
N PHE A 115 -10.74 -3.66 15.12
CA PHE A 115 -12.06 -4.24 15.37
C PHE A 115 -12.24 -5.67 14.85
N LEU A 116 -11.42 -6.07 13.87
CA LEU A 116 -11.57 -7.34 13.14
C LEU A 116 -10.29 -8.16 13.20
N SER A 117 -10.41 -9.48 12.99
CA SER A 117 -9.24 -10.35 12.79
C SER A 117 -8.43 -9.92 11.56
N PRO A 118 -7.13 -10.25 11.45
CA PRO A 118 -6.28 -9.79 10.36
C PRO A 118 -6.83 -10.08 8.95
N GLY A 119 -7.37 -11.28 8.73
CA GLY A 119 -8.00 -11.66 7.47
C GLY A 119 -9.27 -10.84 7.18
N SER A 120 -10.16 -10.70 8.18
CA SER A 120 -11.39 -9.92 8.03
C SER A 120 -11.15 -8.42 7.87
N ALA A 121 -10.17 -7.86 8.59
CA ALA A 121 -9.74 -6.47 8.46
C ALA A 121 -9.24 -6.18 7.04
N THR A 122 -8.37 -7.06 6.51
CA THR A 122 -7.85 -6.94 5.15
C THR A 122 -8.98 -7.01 4.11
N SER A 123 -9.93 -7.93 4.27
CA SER A 123 -11.09 -8.03 3.39
C SER A 123 -11.97 -6.78 3.43
N ALA A 124 -12.27 -6.26 4.63
CA ALA A 124 -13.06 -5.03 4.81
C ALA A 124 -12.37 -3.81 4.18
N ASN A 125 -11.05 -3.70 4.33
CA ASN A 125 -10.23 -2.68 3.68
C ASN A 125 -10.35 -2.74 2.15
N LEU A 126 -10.20 -3.95 1.57
CA LEU A 126 -10.30 -4.15 0.13
C LEU A 126 -11.70 -3.83 -0.43
N TRP A 127 -12.76 -4.23 0.28
CA TRP A 127 -14.14 -3.90 -0.10
C TRP A 127 -14.42 -2.40 -0.01
N THR A 128 -13.94 -1.73 1.04
CA THR A 128 -14.05 -0.27 1.18
C THR A 128 -13.34 0.44 0.03
N LEU A 129 -12.15 -0.05 -0.36
CA LEU A 129 -11.40 0.46 -1.51
C LEU A 129 -12.12 0.25 -2.82
N ALA A 130 -12.69 -0.94 -3.05
CA ALA A 130 -13.49 -1.21 -4.23
C ALA A 130 -14.71 -0.27 -4.32
N LEU A 131 -15.43 -0.07 -3.21
CA LEU A 131 -16.59 0.81 -3.14
C LEU A 131 -16.23 2.27 -3.45
N VAL A 132 -15.20 2.80 -2.78
CA VAL A 132 -14.75 4.18 -2.97
C VAL A 132 -14.20 4.39 -4.39
N ALA A 133 -13.45 3.43 -4.92
CA ALA A 133 -12.95 3.49 -6.29
C ALA A 133 -14.09 3.50 -7.30
N ALA A 134 -15.08 2.62 -7.15
CA ALA A 134 -16.26 2.55 -8.02
C ALA A 134 -17.06 3.86 -8.01
N TRP A 135 -17.30 4.42 -6.82
CA TRP A 135 -17.97 5.72 -6.68
C TRP A 135 -17.17 6.82 -7.39
N ARG A 136 -15.86 6.90 -7.13
CA ARG A 136 -15.00 7.94 -7.71
C ARG A 136 -14.97 7.86 -9.24
N VAL A 137 -14.91 6.65 -9.80
CA VAL A 137 -14.99 6.43 -11.25
C VAL A 137 -16.35 6.91 -11.78
N ALA A 138 -17.46 6.49 -11.18
CA ALA A 138 -18.80 6.91 -11.60
C ALA A 138 -18.97 8.44 -11.57
N LEU A 139 -18.45 9.10 -10.53
CA LEU A 139 -18.47 10.56 -10.41
C LEU A 139 -17.60 11.23 -11.46
N MET A 140 -16.39 10.70 -11.74
CA MET A 140 -15.52 11.25 -12.78
C MET A 140 -16.09 11.07 -14.19
N VAL A 141 -16.79 9.96 -14.45
CA VAL A 141 -17.55 9.77 -15.70
C VAL A 141 -18.61 10.86 -15.85
N ARG A 142 -19.36 11.12 -14.78
CA ARG A 142 -20.36 12.18 -14.76
C ARG A 142 -19.74 13.56 -14.97
N VAL A 143 -18.63 13.86 -14.29
CA VAL A 143 -17.88 15.11 -14.44
C VAL A 143 -17.41 15.31 -15.88
N VAL A 144 -16.76 14.31 -16.49
CA VAL A 144 -16.28 14.39 -17.88
C VAL A 144 -17.44 14.59 -18.84
N SER A 145 -18.54 13.84 -18.68
CA SER A 145 -19.74 14.00 -19.51
C SER A 145 -20.34 15.41 -19.40
N VAL A 146 -20.46 15.94 -18.19
CA VAL A 146 -21.03 17.29 -17.94
C VAL A 146 -20.12 18.39 -18.47
N LEU A 147 -18.81 18.33 -18.21
CA LEU A 147 -17.87 19.37 -18.63
C LEU A 147 -17.70 19.43 -20.15
N THR A 148 -17.68 18.28 -20.82
CA THR A 148 -17.37 18.18 -22.25
C THR A 148 -18.59 18.01 -23.14
N GLY A 149 -19.79 17.86 -22.56
CA GLY A 149 -21.03 17.59 -23.28
C GLY A 149 -21.06 16.25 -24.01
N ARG A 150 -20.14 15.32 -23.68
CA ARG A 150 -20.06 13.99 -24.29
C ARG A 150 -21.16 13.06 -23.76
N LYS A 151 -21.49 12.05 -24.55
CA LYS A 151 -22.35 10.94 -24.10
C LYS A 151 -21.70 10.22 -22.92
N THR A 152 -22.50 9.80 -21.95
CA THR A 152 -22.00 9.12 -20.73
C THR A 152 -21.15 7.89 -21.05
N VAL A 153 -21.51 7.11 -22.08
CA VAL A 153 -20.74 5.92 -22.50
C VAL A 153 -19.33 6.30 -22.99
N SER A 154 -19.20 7.38 -23.75
CA SER A 154 -17.89 7.86 -24.20
C SER A 154 -17.06 8.38 -23.03
N ALA A 155 -17.68 9.13 -22.11
CA ALA A 155 -17.01 9.55 -20.87
C ALA A 155 -16.58 8.35 -20.01
N LEU A 156 -17.40 7.29 -19.94
CA LEU A 156 -17.08 6.04 -19.25
C LEU A 156 -15.83 5.39 -19.84
N VAL A 157 -15.82 5.18 -21.15
CA VAL A 157 -14.68 4.58 -21.84
C VAL A 157 -13.40 5.38 -21.56
N LEU A 158 -13.43 6.71 -21.70
CA LEU A 158 -12.25 7.56 -21.48
C LEU A 158 -11.72 7.50 -20.04
N VAL A 159 -12.62 7.53 -19.05
CA VAL A 159 -12.24 7.42 -17.63
C VAL A 159 -11.71 6.04 -17.31
N MET A 160 -12.36 4.98 -17.84
CA MET A 160 -11.90 3.60 -17.66
C MET A 160 -10.54 3.36 -18.28
N THR A 161 -10.24 3.90 -19.46
CA THR A 161 -8.89 3.81 -20.07
C THR A 161 -7.81 4.34 -19.12
N VAL A 162 -8.05 5.48 -18.47
CA VAL A 162 -7.07 6.08 -17.55
C VAL A 162 -7.04 5.37 -16.20
N ALA A 163 -8.19 4.96 -15.67
CA ALA A 163 -8.28 4.24 -14.42
C ALA A 163 -7.57 2.87 -14.50
N ASP A 164 -7.79 2.15 -15.61
CA ASP A 164 -7.16 0.86 -15.88
C ASP A 164 -5.64 0.99 -16.06
N ALA A 165 -5.19 1.97 -16.85
CA ALA A 165 -3.76 2.26 -17.00
C ALA A 165 -3.11 2.64 -15.66
N ALA A 166 -3.79 3.42 -14.81
CA ALA A 166 -3.30 3.79 -13.48
C ALA A 166 -3.23 2.58 -12.53
N ALA A 167 -4.25 1.71 -12.55
CA ALA A 167 -4.29 0.49 -11.75
C ALA A 167 -3.17 -0.49 -12.16
N LEU A 168 -3.00 -0.73 -13.46
CA LEU A 168 -1.91 -1.56 -13.99
C LEU A 168 -0.54 -0.96 -13.65
N THR A 169 -0.37 0.35 -13.81
CA THR A 169 0.88 1.02 -13.44
C THR A 169 1.18 0.85 -11.95
N ALA A 170 0.20 1.04 -11.07
CA ALA A 170 0.37 0.83 -9.64
C ALA A 170 0.76 -0.63 -9.32
N VAL A 171 0.11 -1.58 -9.99
CA VAL A 171 0.42 -3.01 -9.92
C VAL A 171 1.87 -3.29 -10.34
N PHE A 172 2.32 -2.78 -11.49
CA PHE A 172 3.67 -3.06 -12.01
C PHE A 172 4.79 -2.35 -11.24
N LEU A 173 4.50 -1.20 -10.62
CA LEU A 173 5.46 -0.48 -9.78
C LEU A 173 5.54 -1.04 -8.36
N MET A 174 4.47 -1.68 -7.87
CA MET A 174 4.50 -2.34 -6.57
C MET A 174 5.42 -3.57 -6.63
N PRO A 175 6.35 -3.75 -5.68
CA PRO A 175 7.17 -4.95 -5.61
C PRO A 175 6.28 -6.12 -5.16
N TRP A 176 5.77 -6.90 -6.12
CA TRP A 176 4.93 -8.05 -5.81
C TRP A 176 5.74 -9.21 -5.23
N PRO A 177 5.24 -9.90 -4.20
CA PRO A 177 5.73 -11.21 -3.80
C PRO A 177 5.18 -12.27 -4.77
N VAL A 178 5.58 -12.22 -6.05
CA VAL A 178 5.14 -13.18 -7.09
C VAL A 178 5.50 -14.63 -6.73
N LEU A 179 6.43 -14.81 -5.79
CA LEU A 179 7.15 -16.06 -5.55
C LEU A 179 6.54 -16.95 -4.44
N SER A 180 5.62 -16.45 -3.62
CA SER A 180 5.06 -17.24 -2.51
C SER A 180 3.89 -18.15 -2.91
N GLY A 181 3.20 -17.87 -4.02
CA GLY A 181 2.07 -18.70 -4.50
C GLY A 181 2.48 -20.07 -5.06
N MET A 182 3.66 -20.20 -5.67
CA MET A 182 4.12 -21.46 -6.28
C MET A 182 4.99 -22.31 -5.35
N GLY A 183 5.46 -21.75 -4.23
CA GLY A 183 6.39 -22.43 -3.30
C GLY A 183 5.73 -23.24 -2.19
N GLY A 184 4.39 -23.28 -2.11
CA GLY A 184 3.66 -23.94 -1.01
C GLY A 184 3.96 -23.34 0.37
N VAL A 185 4.51 -22.12 0.43
CA VAL A 185 4.78 -21.41 1.68
C VAL A 185 3.44 -20.93 2.23
N ARG A 186 3.14 -21.26 3.50
CA ARG A 186 1.94 -20.78 4.18
C ARG A 186 1.97 -19.24 4.24
N GLN A 187 1.19 -18.61 3.38
CA GLN A 187 0.91 -17.18 3.47
C GLN A 187 0.01 -16.92 4.67
N THR A 188 0.16 -15.76 5.28
CA THR A 188 -0.85 -15.27 6.22
C THR A 188 -2.16 -15.00 5.47
N GLU A 189 -3.31 -15.08 6.15
CA GLU A 189 -4.62 -14.85 5.51
C GLU A 189 -4.70 -13.46 4.84
N SER A 190 -4.07 -12.46 5.45
CA SER A 190 -3.97 -11.10 4.91
C SER A 190 -3.14 -11.04 3.63
N GLU A 191 -1.95 -11.69 3.60
CA GLU A 191 -1.13 -11.78 2.39
C GLU A 191 -1.86 -12.48 1.25
N SER A 192 -2.61 -13.55 1.55
CA SER A 192 -3.40 -14.26 0.55
C SER A 192 -4.51 -13.38 -0.03
N ALA A 193 -5.22 -12.63 0.82
CA ALA A 193 -6.26 -11.70 0.37
C ALA A 193 -5.69 -10.56 -0.51
N VAL A 194 -4.57 -9.96 -0.09
CA VAL A 194 -3.88 -8.92 -0.86
C VAL A 194 -3.36 -9.47 -2.19
N SER A 195 -2.70 -10.63 -2.18
CA SER A 195 -2.19 -11.27 -3.40
C SER A 195 -3.32 -11.64 -4.36
N GLY A 196 -4.44 -12.14 -3.83
CA GLY A 196 -5.63 -12.47 -4.62
C GLY A 196 -6.22 -11.24 -5.29
N ALA A 197 -6.50 -10.17 -4.54
CA ALA A 197 -7.04 -8.93 -5.09
C ALA A 197 -6.10 -8.30 -6.14
N THR A 198 -4.81 -8.31 -5.84
CA THR A 198 -3.75 -7.79 -6.69
C THR A 198 -3.67 -8.58 -8.01
N MET A 199 -3.69 -9.92 -7.97
CA MET A 199 -3.78 -10.78 -9.16
C MET A 199 -5.07 -10.54 -9.94
N THR A 200 -6.21 -10.43 -9.26
CA THR A 200 -7.51 -10.13 -9.88
C THR A 200 -7.47 -8.82 -10.65
N VAL A 201 -6.95 -7.75 -10.06
CA VAL A 201 -6.80 -6.43 -10.73
C VAL A 201 -5.86 -6.53 -11.93
N ALA A 202 -4.73 -7.24 -11.80
CA ALA A 202 -3.79 -7.40 -12.90
C ALA A 202 -4.38 -8.18 -14.08
N CYS A 203 -5.06 -9.31 -13.82
CA CYS A 203 -5.71 -10.10 -14.86
C CYS A 203 -6.80 -9.29 -15.55
N TYR A 204 -7.76 -8.72 -14.81
CA TYR A 204 -8.83 -7.93 -15.40
C TYR A 204 -8.30 -6.70 -16.15
N GLY A 205 -7.29 -6.03 -15.61
CA GLY A 205 -6.69 -4.89 -16.27
C GLY A 205 -5.99 -5.30 -17.57
N LEU A 206 -5.17 -6.34 -17.55
CA LEU A 206 -4.44 -6.79 -18.74
C LEU A 206 -5.39 -7.26 -19.86
N PHE A 207 -6.48 -7.95 -19.52
CA PHE A 207 -7.46 -8.40 -20.50
C PHE A 207 -8.38 -7.28 -20.99
N SER A 208 -8.70 -6.29 -20.15
CA SER A 208 -9.59 -5.18 -20.54
C SER A 208 -8.85 -4.00 -21.17
N ALA A 209 -7.54 -3.86 -20.95
CA ALA A 209 -6.72 -2.76 -21.48
C ALA A 209 -6.82 -2.57 -23.00
N PRO A 210 -6.74 -3.62 -23.85
CA PRO A 210 -6.88 -3.43 -25.30
C PRO A 210 -8.25 -2.88 -25.68
N PHE A 211 -9.32 -3.38 -25.04
CA PHE A 211 -10.68 -2.91 -25.26
C PHE A 211 -10.81 -1.41 -24.91
N TRP A 212 -10.37 -1.02 -23.72
CA TRP A 212 -10.43 0.39 -23.30
C TRP A 212 -9.54 1.30 -24.15
N PHE A 213 -8.39 0.80 -24.61
CA PHE A 213 -7.50 1.57 -25.47
C PHE A 213 -8.13 1.86 -26.84
N PHE A 214 -8.63 0.84 -27.55
CA PHE A 214 -9.23 1.04 -28.87
C PHE A 214 -10.53 1.82 -28.81
N CYS A 215 -11.41 1.51 -27.85
CA CYS A 215 -12.64 2.28 -27.65
C CYS A 215 -12.35 3.72 -27.23
N GLY A 216 -11.36 3.94 -26.35
CA GLY A 216 -10.93 5.26 -25.91
C GLY A 216 -10.37 6.11 -27.05
N LEU A 217 -9.51 5.51 -27.88
CA LEU A 217 -8.98 6.17 -29.08
C LEU A 217 -10.12 6.57 -30.02
N ASN A 218 -11.07 5.67 -30.29
CA ASN A 218 -12.24 5.99 -31.10
C ASN A 218 -13.09 7.11 -30.48
N ALA A 219 -13.31 7.09 -29.17
CA ALA A 219 -14.06 8.14 -28.45
C ALA A 219 -13.35 9.51 -28.53
N VAL A 220 -12.02 9.55 -28.45
CA VAL A 220 -11.24 10.77 -28.67
C VAL A 220 -11.37 11.27 -30.10
N LEU A 221 -11.34 10.37 -31.08
CA LEU A 221 -11.32 10.72 -32.51
C LEU A 221 -12.69 11.11 -33.08
N SER A 222 -13.74 10.41 -32.71
CA SER A 222 -15.05 10.50 -33.36
C SER A 222 -15.92 11.64 -32.81
N GLU A 223 -15.77 11.99 -31.54
CA GLU A 223 -16.65 12.98 -30.91
C GLU A 223 -16.13 14.43 -31.02
N LYS A 224 -17.09 15.36 -30.94
CA LYS A 224 -16.84 16.81 -30.97
C LYS A 224 -17.20 17.39 -29.60
N PRO A 225 -16.31 17.27 -28.58
CA PRO A 225 -16.60 17.80 -27.27
C PRO A 225 -16.83 19.31 -27.34
N VAL A 226 -17.69 19.82 -26.46
CA VAL A 226 -17.97 21.25 -26.28
C VAL A 226 -17.82 21.55 -24.81
N TRP A 227 -16.95 22.51 -24.47
CA TRP A 227 -16.77 22.94 -23.09
C TRP A 227 -18.05 23.63 -22.59
N GLN A 228 -18.69 23.06 -21.56
CA GLN A 228 -19.99 23.49 -21.04
C GLN A 228 -19.90 24.51 -19.90
N VAL A 229 -18.72 24.72 -19.31
CA VAL A 229 -18.58 25.67 -18.20
C VAL A 229 -18.74 27.10 -18.74
N PRO A 230 -19.70 27.88 -18.23
CA PRO A 230 -19.88 29.26 -18.65
C PRO A 230 -18.60 30.07 -18.47
N TYR A 231 -18.19 30.79 -19.51
CA TYR A 231 -17.04 31.70 -19.43
C TYR A 231 -17.37 33.01 -18.72
N ALA A 232 -18.67 33.31 -18.59
CA ALA A 232 -19.11 34.53 -17.94
C ALA A 232 -18.53 34.60 -16.51
N PRO A 233 -18.11 35.79 -16.05
CA PRO A 233 -17.94 36.04 -14.62
C PRO A 233 -19.33 35.98 -13.99
N ALA A 234 -19.93 34.79 -13.93
CA ALA A 234 -21.02 34.52 -13.03
C ALA A 234 -20.52 35.04 -11.69
N GLU A 235 -21.23 36.02 -11.13
CA GLU A 235 -20.89 36.69 -9.87
C GLU A 235 -20.26 35.65 -8.95
N ALA A 236 -18.93 35.71 -8.85
CA ALA A 236 -18.17 34.53 -8.44
C ALA A 236 -18.62 34.22 -7.02
N THR A 237 -19.46 33.20 -6.86
CA THR A 237 -20.08 32.95 -5.57
C THR A 237 -18.98 32.45 -4.66
N VAL A 238 -18.42 33.37 -3.86
CA VAL A 238 -17.33 33.07 -2.93
C VAL A 238 -17.74 31.82 -2.13
N PRO A 239 -16.86 30.82 -1.97
CA PRO A 239 -17.17 29.69 -1.13
C PRO A 239 -17.64 30.19 0.23
N THR A 240 -18.80 29.71 0.67
CA THR A 240 -19.36 30.11 1.95
C THR A 240 -18.37 29.78 3.07
N ARG A 241 -18.35 30.60 4.13
CA ARG A 241 -17.50 30.36 5.30
C ARG A 241 -17.69 28.95 5.86
N ALA A 242 -18.88 28.39 5.74
CA ALA A 242 -19.19 27.01 6.13
C ALA A 242 -18.39 25.94 5.36
N VAL A 243 -18.18 26.12 4.05
CA VAL A 243 -17.37 25.18 3.23
C VAL A 243 -15.90 25.25 3.63
N TRP A 244 -15.38 26.46 3.85
CA TRP A 244 -14.01 26.63 4.34
C TRP A 244 -13.84 26.06 5.74
N ALA A 245 -14.80 26.32 6.63
CA ALA A 245 -14.80 25.74 7.97
C ALA A 245 -14.79 24.22 7.91
N LEU A 246 -15.60 23.60 7.04
CA LEU A 246 -15.61 22.14 6.85
C LEU A 246 -14.25 21.62 6.39
N ALA A 247 -13.63 22.23 5.38
CA ALA A 247 -12.34 21.80 4.84
C ALA A 247 -11.17 22.02 5.81
N VAL A 248 -11.18 23.11 6.58
CA VAL A 248 -10.20 23.35 7.64
C VAL A 248 -10.42 22.39 8.81
N LEU A 249 -11.67 22.19 9.24
CA LEU A 249 -12.01 21.28 10.33
C LEU A 249 -11.62 19.84 9.99
N SER A 250 -11.77 19.40 8.74
CA SER A 250 -11.34 18.08 8.30
C SER A 250 -9.82 17.87 8.30
N LEU A 251 -9.03 18.95 8.40
CA LEU A 251 -7.59 18.89 8.63
C LEU A 251 -7.27 18.98 10.12
N VAL A 252 -7.90 19.92 10.83
CA VAL A 252 -7.68 20.18 12.25
C VAL A 252 -8.06 18.98 13.13
N ILE A 253 -9.05 18.18 12.72
CA ILE A 253 -9.45 16.96 13.45
C ILE A 253 -8.30 15.95 13.62
N TRP A 254 -7.28 16.01 12.76
CA TRP A 254 -6.11 15.13 12.87
C TRP A 254 -5.14 15.57 13.97
N LEU A 255 -5.13 16.84 14.38
CA LEU A 255 -4.25 17.33 15.45
C LEU A 255 -4.43 16.57 16.79
N PRO A 256 -5.65 16.28 17.27
CA PRO A 256 -5.83 15.46 18.46
C PRO A 256 -5.66 13.95 18.22
N ILE A 257 -5.84 13.46 16.98
CA ILE A 257 -5.75 12.02 16.66
C ILE A 257 -4.28 11.57 16.53
N LEU A 258 -3.46 12.38 15.84
CA LEU A 258 -2.09 12.03 15.49
C LEU A 258 -1.19 11.72 16.71
N PRO A 259 -1.21 12.46 17.83
CA PRO A 259 -0.36 12.14 18.98
C PRO A 259 -0.59 10.74 19.53
N TRP A 260 -1.83 10.24 19.45
CA TRP A 260 -2.16 8.89 19.90
C TRP A 260 -1.68 7.85 18.89
N THR A 261 -2.04 8.00 17.60
CA THR A 261 -1.72 6.96 16.60
C THR A 261 -0.24 6.95 16.21
N GLN A 262 0.46 8.08 16.36
CA GLN A 262 1.86 8.22 15.95
C GLN A 262 2.84 7.64 16.97
N ALA A 263 2.46 7.44 18.24
CA ALA A 263 3.36 6.83 19.23
C ALA A 263 3.80 5.41 18.80
N GLU A 264 2.83 4.59 18.39
CA GLU A 264 3.06 3.24 17.86
C GLU A 264 3.95 3.30 16.58
N GLN A 265 3.69 4.26 15.69
CA GLN A 265 4.45 4.44 14.44
C GLN A 265 5.87 4.93 14.67
N GLN A 266 6.11 5.77 15.67
CA GLN A 266 7.44 6.26 16.00
C GLN A 266 8.34 5.15 16.54
N LEU A 267 7.78 4.27 17.40
CA LEU A 267 8.47 3.08 17.89
C LEU A 267 8.79 2.13 16.72
N ARG A 268 7.81 1.87 15.86
CA ARG A 268 7.99 1.08 14.62
C ARG A 268 9.12 1.64 13.77
N SER A 269 9.05 2.93 13.43
CA SER A 269 10.03 3.63 12.58
C SER A 269 11.43 3.64 13.21
N GLN A 270 11.53 3.77 14.53
CA GLN A 270 12.79 3.69 15.24
C GLN A 270 13.43 2.31 15.09
N VAL A 271 12.69 1.24 15.40
CA VAL A 271 13.18 -0.14 15.26
C VAL A 271 13.57 -0.42 13.81
N GLU A 272 12.73 -0.06 12.84
CA GLU A 272 13.03 -0.26 11.41
C GLU A 272 14.29 0.49 10.97
N ARG A 273 14.48 1.72 11.43
CA ARG A 273 15.69 2.51 11.13
C ARG A 273 16.94 1.88 11.74
N ASP A 274 16.89 1.51 13.02
CA ASP A 274 18.03 0.91 13.71
C ASP A 274 18.43 -0.40 13.04
N MET A 275 17.47 -1.30 12.81
CA MET A 275 17.68 -2.59 12.15
C MET A 275 18.20 -2.43 10.71
N ASN A 276 17.60 -1.55 9.91
CA ASN A 276 18.03 -1.33 8.52
C ASN A 276 19.40 -0.67 8.40
N SER A 277 19.84 0.06 9.43
CA SER A 277 21.16 0.69 9.48
C SER A 277 22.26 -0.20 10.09
N GLY A 278 21.95 -1.47 10.40
CA GLY A 278 22.89 -2.40 11.02
C GLY A 278 23.03 -2.27 12.54
N ARG A 279 22.30 -1.32 13.17
CA ARG A 279 22.17 -1.19 14.63
C ARG A 279 21.16 -2.19 15.19
N ILE A 280 21.43 -3.47 14.94
CA ILE A 280 20.53 -4.58 15.27
C ILE A 280 20.35 -4.69 16.79
N ALA A 281 21.43 -4.50 17.54
CA ALA A 281 21.43 -4.61 18.99
C ALA A 281 20.51 -3.56 19.65
N GLU A 282 20.58 -2.32 19.18
CA GLU A 282 19.75 -1.21 19.63
C GLU A 282 18.28 -1.42 19.23
N GLY A 283 18.03 -1.94 18.01
CA GLY A 283 16.68 -2.30 17.58
C GLY A 283 16.04 -3.38 18.47
N LEU A 284 16.80 -4.40 18.85
CA LEU A 284 16.35 -5.46 19.77
C LEU A 284 16.13 -4.95 21.21
N ASP A 285 16.90 -3.96 21.66
CA ASP A 285 16.68 -3.31 22.95
C ASP A 285 15.35 -2.56 22.99
N VAL A 286 15.08 -1.76 21.95
CA VAL A 286 13.82 -1.02 21.83
C VAL A 286 12.65 -2.00 21.80
N LEU A 287 12.75 -3.08 21.02
CA LEU A 287 11.74 -4.15 21.02
C LEU A 287 11.56 -4.77 22.41
N SER A 288 12.65 -5.10 23.10
CA SER A 288 12.57 -5.79 24.40
C SER A 288 12.08 -4.88 25.53
N ALA A 289 12.25 -3.56 25.40
CA ALA A 289 11.79 -2.56 26.37
C ALA A 289 10.28 -2.28 26.29
N HIS A 290 9.59 -2.75 25.24
CA HIS A 290 8.19 -2.48 24.99
C HIS A 290 7.38 -3.77 24.89
N ALA A 291 6.08 -3.69 25.18
CA ALA A 291 5.15 -4.77 24.94
C ALA A 291 4.85 -4.88 23.44
N GLN A 292 4.50 -6.08 22.97
CA GLN A 292 4.10 -6.27 21.57
C GLN A 292 2.90 -5.37 21.17
N SER A 293 2.02 -5.06 22.12
CA SER A 293 0.86 -4.17 21.94
C SER A 293 1.21 -2.68 21.77
N ASP A 294 2.45 -2.28 22.07
CA ASP A 294 2.90 -0.89 21.90
C ASP A 294 3.27 -0.58 20.44
N PHE A 295 3.31 -1.61 19.60
CA PHE A 295 3.54 -1.50 18.16
C PHE A 295 2.23 -1.63 17.37
N PRO A 296 2.20 -1.14 16.12
CA PRO A 296 0.99 -1.19 15.31
C PRO A 296 0.46 -2.61 15.15
N PRO A 297 -0.86 -2.81 15.15
CA PRO A 297 -1.44 -4.13 14.95
C PRO A 297 -0.97 -4.70 13.61
N GLN A 298 -0.67 -6.00 13.59
CA GLN A 298 -0.17 -6.72 12.40
C GLN A 298 1.25 -6.32 11.94
N TRP A 299 1.93 -5.40 12.62
CA TRP A 299 3.33 -5.13 12.31
C TRP A 299 4.22 -6.31 12.68
N GLU A 300 5.09 -6.68 11.75
CA GLU A 300 6.14 -7.67 11.94
C GLU A 300 7.51 -6.97 11.88
N PRO A 301 8.37 -7.10 12.91
CA PRO A 301 9.64 -6.40 12.93
C PRO A 301 10.58 -6.88 11.82
N PRO A 302 11.52 -6.08 11.31
CA PRO A 302 12.41 -6.51 10.23
C PRO A 302 13.39 -7.61 10.71
N PRO A 303 13.87 -8.50 9.82
CA PRO A 303 13.51 -8.59 8.40
C PRO A 303 12.16 -9.25 8.16
N ARG A 304 11.52 -8.89 7.03
CA ARG A 304 10.24 -9.47 6.58
C ARG A 304 10.53 -10.61 5.60
N ILE A 305 10.52 -11.84 6.09
CA ILE A 305 10.82 -13.03 5.30
C ILE A 305 9.71 -13.25 4.28
N GLY A 306 10.07 -13.23 2.99
CA GLY A 306 9.13 -13.37 1.86
C GLY A 306 8.91 -12.08 1.06
N TYR A 307 9.38 -10.94 1.58
CA TYR A 307 9.41 -9.67 0.86
C TYR A 307 10.81 -9.40 0.30
N ARG A 308 10.92 -8.54 -0.73
CA ARG A 308 12.21 -8.10 -1.29
C ARG A 308 13.08 -7.32 -0.27
N ALA A 309 12.50 -6.87 0.84
CA ALA A 309 13.21 -6.19 1.92
C ALA A 309 13.76 -7.22 2.93
N SER A 310 14.95 -7.76 2.62
CA SER A 310 15.67 -8.71 3.48
C SER A 310 16.70 -8.03 4.40
N SER A 311 16.70 -6.70 4.49
CA SER A 311 17.58 -5.97 5.39
C SER A 311 16.94 -5.79 6.77
N PRO A 312 17.68 -6.02 7.88
CA PRO A 312 18.97 -6.71 7.94
C PRO A 312 18.81 -8.22 7.69
N PRO A 313 19.84 -8.94 7.21
CA PRO A 313 19.79 -10.39 7.06
C PRO A 313 19.38 -11.08 8.38
N ILE A 314 18.47 -12.06 8.30
CA ILE A 314 17.96 -12.75 9.50
C ILE A 314 19.10 -13.40 10.32
N LEU A 315 20.15 -13.89 9.65
CA LEU A 315 21.31 -14.47 10.33
C LEU A 315 22.05 -13.45 11.21
N ASP A 316 22.13 -12.19 10.77
CA ASP A 316 22.77 -11.12 11.54
C ASP A 316 21.93 -10.79 12.78
N VAL A 317 20.60 -10.82 12.66
CA VAL A 317 19.70 -10.65 13.81
C VAL A 317 19.83 -11.78 14.81
N MET A 318 19.88 -13.02 14.33
CA MET A 318 20.01 -14.20 15.18
C MET A 318 21.36 -14.24 15.90
N ASP A 319 22.45 -13.80 15.26
CA ASP A 319 23.78 -13.71 15.89
C ASP A 319 23.77 -12.76 17.09
N VAL A 320 23.04 -11.64 17.03
CA VAL A 320 22.88 -10.74 18.18
C VAL A 320 21.95 -11.33 19.24
N LEU A 321 20.86 -11.96 18.80
CA LEU A 321 19.82 -12.50 19.67
C LEU A 321 20.28 -13.68 20.54
N VAL A 322 21.23 -14.49 20.07
CA VAL A 322 21.77 -15.62 20.87
C VAL A 322 22.70 -15.16 21.99
N VAL A 323 23.35 -14.00 21.84
CA VAL A 323 24.28 -13.44 22.84
C VAL A 323 23.54 -12.57 23.85
N ARG A 324 22.41 -12.00 23.46
CA ARG A 324 21.70 -10.97 24.26
C ARG A 324 20.38 -11.49 24.80
N GLU A 325 20.12 -11.24 26.08
CA GLU A 325 18.80 -11.49 26.65
C GLU A 325 17.79 -10.52 26.04
N CYS A 326 16.80 -11.08 25.35
CA CYS A 326 15.70 -10.34 24.74
C CYS A 326 14.38 -10.70 25.44
N ALA A 327 13.38 -9.85 25.35
CA ALA A 327 12.05 -10.16 25.86
C ALA A 327 11.50 -11.46 25.20
N PRO A 328 10.74 -12.30 25.92
CA PRO A 328 10.28 -13.59 25.40
C PRO A 328 9.52 -13.51 24.07
N TRP A 329 8.69 -12.47 23.88
CA TRP A 329 7.93 -12.27 22.66
C TRP A 329 8.82 -11.94 21.44
N VAL A 330 9.90 -11.18 21.66
CA VAL A 330 10.89 -10.83 20.63
C VAL A 330 11.64 -12.07 20.20
N ARG A 331 12.09 -12.87 21.19
CA ARG A 331 12.75 -14.16 20.94
C ARG A 331 11.87 -15.07 20.11
N GLN A 332 10.62 -15.28 20.54
CA GLN A 332 9.67 -16.12 19.83
C GLN A 332 9.45 -15.65 18.39
N CYS A 333 9.30 -14.33 18.17
CA CYS A 333 9.12 -13.76 16.84
C CYS A 333 10.29 -14.09 15.90
N TYR A 334 11.53 -13.89 16.36
CA TYR A 334 12.72 -14.13 15.54
C TYR A 334 13.07 -15.60 15.40
N VAL A 335 12.81 -16.44 16.40
CA VAL A 335 12.94 -17.90 16.29
C VAL A 335 11.98 -18.44 15.22
N ASN A 336 10.71 -17.99 15.22
CA ASN A 336 9.74 -18.36 14.20
C ASN A 336 10.17 -17.91 12.79
N LYS A 337 10.75 -16.71 12.68
CA LYS A 337 11.34 -16.22 11.42
C LYS A 337 12.51 -17.07 10.98
N PHE A 338 13.43 -17.37 11.90
CA PHE A 338 14.59 -18.19 11.61
C PHE A 338 14.20 -19.61 11.17
N GLY A 339 13.19 -20.22 11.80
CA GLY A 339 12.60 -21.48 11.33
C GLY A 339 12.10 -21.39 9.89
N ARG A 340 11.26 -20.38 9.57
CA ARG A 340 10.80 -20.12 8.19
C ARG A 340 11.96 -19.90 7.22
N PHE A 341 13.02 -19.21 7.65
CA PHE A 341 14.24 -19.04 6.86
C PHE A 341 14.93 -20.38 6.59
N VAL A 342 15.18 -21.19 7.62
CA VAL A 342 15.79 -22.54 7.48
C VAL A 342 14.96 -23.42 6.53
N GLY A 343 13.63 -23.39 6.67
CA GLY A 343 12.74 -24.05 5.73
C GLY A 343 12.87 -23.49 4.30
N GLY A 344 13.03 -22.18 4.14
CA GLY A 344 13.12 -21.50 2.84
C GLY A 344 14.47 -21.63 2.11
N VAL A 345 15.58 -21.70 2.85
CA VAL A 345 16.97 -21.77 2.34
C VAL A 345 17.20 -22.94 1.38
N THR A 346 16.36 -23.98 1.43
CA THR A 346 16.48 -25.17 0.58
C THR A 346 15.63 -25.09 -0.70
N GLY A 347 14.83 -24.04 -0.85
CA GLY A 347 14.03 -23.80 -2.05
C GLY A 347 14.84 -23.13 -3.16
N PHE A 348 14.37 -23.28 -4.40
CA PHE A 348 14.94 -22.68 -5.64
C PHE A 348 15.24 -21.17 -5.60
N TYR A 349 14.80 -20.45 -4.57
CA TYR A 349 14.66 -18.99 -4.56
C TYR A 349 15.76 -18.24 -3.82
N PHE A 350 16.39 -18.87 -2.83
CA PHE A 350 17.66 -18.38 -2.33
C PHE A 350 18.68 -19.01 -3.26
N GLY A 351 19.40 -18.19 -4.05
CA GLY A 351 20.50 -18.67 -4.88
C GLY A 351 21.45 -19.56 -4.07
N PRO A 352 22.33 -20.35 -4.72
CA PRO A 352 23.14 -21.37 -4.04
C PRO A 352 23.70 -20.81 -2.74
N THR A 353 23.17 -21.33 -1.63
CA THR A 353 23.51 -20.85 -0.29
C THR A 353 25.01 -20.90 -0.18
N ARG A 354 25.65 -19.76 0.08
CA ARG A 354 27.10 -19.75 0.20
C ARG A 354 27.47 -20.64 1.39
N GLY A 355 28.54 -21.42 1.28
CA GLY A 355 28.89 -22.42 2.30
C GLY A 355 29.10 -21.84 3.70
N ASP A 356 29.47 -20.55 3.78
CA ASP A 356 29.57 -19.76 5.00
C ASP A 356 28.21 -19.52 5.68
N GLU A 357 27.15 -19.25 4.92
CA GLU A 357 25.80 -19.06 5.47
C GLU A 357 25.27 -20.35 6.11
N LEU A 358 25.48 -21.52 5.48
CA LEU A 358 25.07 -22.79 6.08
C LEU A 358 25.85 -23.07 7.38
N ALA A 359 27.15 -22.76 7.41
CA ALA A 359 27.94 -22.87 8.63
C ALA A 359 27.40 -21.96 9.75
N ARG A 360 26.95 -20.73 9.41
CA ARG A 360 26.28 -19.83 10.36
C ARG A 360 24.96 -20.40 10.86
N VAL A 361 24.13 -20.95 9.98
CA VAL A 361 22.86 -21.61 10.34
C VAL A 361 23.08 -22.74 11.34
N VAL A 362 24.01 -23.65 11.04
CA VAL A 362 24.33 -24.79 11.92
C VAL A 362 24.81 -24.32 13.28
N ARG A 363 25.68 -23.30 13.33
CA ARG A 363 26.12 -22.69 14.59
C ARG A 363 24.94 -22.12 15.39
N LEU A 364 24.06 -21.36 14.75
CA LEU A 364 22.90 -20.77 15.42
C LEU A 364 21.94 -21.84 15.95
N LEU A 365 21.72 -22.93 15.21
CA LEU A 365 20.89 -24.05 15.66
C LEU A 365 21.47 -24.77 16.88
N GLU A 366 22.79 -24.83 17.04
CA GLU A 366 23.41 -25.38 18.26
C GLU A 366 23.27 -24.47 19.47
N LEU A 367 23.33 -23.15 19.26
CA LEU A 367 23.25 -22.16 20.34
C LEU A 367 21.81 -21.93 20.82
N LEU A 368 20.81 -22.21 19.97
CA LEU A 368 19.41 -22.02 20.31
C LEU A 368 18.86 -23.23 21.08
N PRO A 369 18.21 -23.03 22.25
CA PRO A 369 17.46 -24.08 22.93
C PRO A 369 16.32 -24.64 22.05
N GLU A 370 15.75 -23.82 21.17
CA GLU A 370 14.72 -24.21 20.20
C GLU A 370 15.30 -24.93 18.97
N GLY A 371 16.63 -24.93 18.80
CA GLY A 371 17.33 -25.45 17.62
C GLY A 371 16.97 -26.89 17.26
N PRO A 372 16.97 -27.86 18.20
CA PRO A 372 16.60 -29.24 17.90
C PRO A 372 15.16 -29.40 17.37
N ALA A 373 14.22 -28.54 17.80
CA ALA A 373 12.84 -28.58 17.29
C ALA A 373 12.77 -28.06 15.85
N ILE A 374 13.49 -26.98 15.53
CA ILE A 374 13.61 -26.44 14.16
C ILE A 374 14.26 -27.47 13.23
N VAL A 375 15.31 -28.16 13.70
CA VAL A 375 15.97 -29.23 12.93
C VAL A 375 15.00 -30.37 12.66
N ALA A 376 14.22 -30.82 13.66
CA ALA A 376 13.23 -31.88 13.47
C ALA A 376 12.16 -31.49 12.44
N GLU A 377 11.64 -30.25 12.51
CA GLU A 377 10.63 -29.73 11.58
C GLU A 377 11.14 -29.67 10.14
N HIS A 378 12.46 -29.47 9.95
CA HIS A 378 13.05 -29.23 8.63
C HIS A 378 14.12 -30.27 8.23
N ALA A 379 14.13 -31.45 8.86
CA ALA A 379 15.19 -32.46 8.71
C ALA A 379 15.43 -32.85 7.24
N GLY A 380 14.40 -33.27 6.52
CA GLY A 380 14.53 -33.69 5.12
C GLY A 380 15.02 -32.59 4.16
N ARG A 381 14.78 -31.32 4.51
CA ARG A 381 15.31 -30.18 3.74
C ARG A 381 16.79 -29.97 4.03
N LEU A 382 17.18 -30.01 5.30
CA LEU A 382 18.58 -29.88 5.74
C LEU A 382 19.46 -31.03 5.20
N GLU A 383 18.94 -32.26 5.16
CA GLU A 383 19.61 -33.41 4.52
C GLU A 383 19.85 -33.18 3.01
N SER A 384 18.86 -32.63 2.31
CA SER A 384 19.00 -32.32 0.89
C SER A 384 20.11 -31.29 0.63
N LEU A 385 20.30 -30.32 1.53
CA LEU A 385 21.40 -29.35 1.42
C LEU A 385 22.77 -30.02 1.57
N LEU A 386 22.92 -30.98 2.50
CA LEU A 386 24.18 -31.70 2.70
C LEU A 386 24.67 -32.42 1.44
N GLY A 387 23.73 -32.91 0.63
CA GLY A 387 24.03 -33.59 -0.64
C GLY A 387 24.36 -32.64 -1.80
N ARG A 388 24.02 -31.35 -1.73
CA ARG A 388 24.11 -30.40 -2.86
C ARG A 388 25.21 -29.35 -2.72
N SER A 389 25.64 -29.04 -1.51
CA SER A 389 26.49 -27.86 -1.25
C SER A 389 27.96 -28.24 -1.03
N ASN A 390 28.87 -27.36 -1.47
CA ASN A 390 30.31 -27.43 -1.17
C ASN A 390 30.56 -27.01 0.30
N VAL A 391 29.97 -27.73 1.24
CA VAL A 391 30.10 -27.43 2.66
C VAL A 391 31.42 -27.98 3.18
N SER A 392 32.03 -27.27 4.13
CA SER A 392 33.14 -27.82 4.90
C SER A 392 32.71 -29.11 5.60
N GLU A 393 33.63 -30.07 5.70
CA GLU A 393 33.40 -31.34 6.38
C GLU A 393 32.98 -31.13 7.84
N THR A 394 33.53 -30.10 8.50
CA THR A 394 33.16 -29.73 9.87
C THR A 394 31.69 -29.36 10.00
N THR A 395 31.16 -28.54 9.09
CA THR A 395 29.74 -28.17 9.10
C THR A 395 28.85 -29.38 8.83
N ARG A 396 29.28 -30.29 7.94
CA ARG A 396 28.55 -31.52 7.63
C ARG A 396 28.42 -32.41 8.87
N VAL A 397 29.52 -32.66 9.58
CA VAL A 397 29.52 -33.47 10.81
C VAL A 397 28.64 -32.84 11.90
N ARG A 398 28.69 -31.52 12.06
CA ARG A 398 27.87 -30.78 13.04
C ARG A 398 26.38 -30.86 12.71
N LEU A 399 26.00 -30.70 11.45
CA LEU A 399 24.60 -30.82 11.03
C LEU A 399 24.07 -32.25 11.18
N ASP A 400 24.88 -33.26 10.84
CA ASP A 400 24.52 -34.68 11.06
C ASP A 400 24.28 -34.99 12.55
N ALA A 401 25.12 -34.43 13.44
CA ALA A 401 24.93 -34.57 14.88
C ALA A 401 23.62 -33.92 15.37
N LEU A 402 23.26 -32.75 14.84
CA LEU A 402 21.99 -32.08 15.15
C LEU A 402 20.78 -32.89 14.66
N LEU A 403 20.84 -33.46 13.46
CA LEU A 403 19.78 -34.30 12.90
C LEU A 403 19.53 -35.54 13.77
N LYS A 404 20.60 -36.25 14.16
CA LYS A 404 20.51 -37.40 15.07
C LYS A 404 19.92 -37.02 16.43
N LEU A 405 20.31 -35.87 16.98
CA LEU A 405 19.75 -35.38 18.24
C LEU A 405 18.25 -35.07 18.13
N ALA A 406 17.84 -34.49 17.00
CA ALA A 406 16.44 -34.17 16.72
C ALA A 406 15.57 -35.44 16.60
N GLU A 407 16.07 -36.49 15.93
CA GLU A 407 15.41 -37.80 15.84
C GLU A 407 15.20 -38.45 17.22
N VAL A 408 16.22 -38.43 18.08
CA VAL A 408 16.13 -38.98 19.44
C VAL A 408 15.08 -38.23 20.29
N LYS A 409 14.99 -36.90 20.15
CA LYS A 409 13.97 -36.10 20.83
C LYS A 409 12.57 -36.37 20.28
N ALA A 410 12.42 -36.51 18.97
CA ALA A 410 11.14 -36.83 18.34
C ALA A 410 10.62 -38.22 18.73
N ALA A 411 11.51 -39.20 18.95
CA ALA A 411 11.16 -40.55 19.38
C ALA A 411 10.69 -40.65 20.84
N LYS A 412 10.93 -39.62 21.67
CA LYS A 412 10.45 -39.54 23.05
C LYS A 412 9.38 -38.44 23.13
N PRO A 413 8.11 -38.72 22.77
CA PRO A 413 7.04 -37.77 23.01
C PRO A 413 7.05 -37.45 24.52
N GLY A 414 7.06 -36.16 24.86
CA GLY A 414 7.02 -35.71 26.25
C GLY A 414 5.83 -36.34 26.99
N PRO A 415 5.95 -36.55 28.31
CA PRO A 415 4.92 -37.17 29.14
C PRO A 415 3.57 -36.42 29.11
#